data_AF-A0A9E6BJB1-F1
#
_entry.id   AF-A0A9E6BJB1-F1
#
_cell.length_a   1.000
_cell.length_b   1.000
_cell.length_c   1.000
_cell.angle_alpha   90.00
_cell.angle_beta   90.00
_cell.angle_gamma   90.00
#
_symmetry.space_group_name_H-M   'P 1'
#
loop_
_entity.id
_entity.type
_entity.pdbx_description
1 polymer ?
#
loop_
_entity_poly.entity_id
_entity_poly.type
_entity_poly.pdbx_seq_one_letter_code
_entity_poly.pdbx_strand_id
1 'polypeptide(L)'
;MLLEIIKALKHDSEFVYDYIEELEAVFEFFDIPLDVLGKDTEKVICQVAKKAIDLDPENREAYEIIMDLPMELQAMRKFIEPCLMKMVDIFPEDHLACLKLAHLFYLKNAYRKAENILLQAYSRAPHDMQVREKYALSFIIASVRNLKRKNFNLVDKDLGKAEKFNIRSLNIYITEKKLISNAVKTNKFSREIFDENTKDFSLYEKMKTLLLFKLDMEDPSGVAPEKARGFVSIFNSFKKKVKIFSSNELYSLLKSLKKTYHMLFWNPFFASPLIDGKGQLLSSLGNGDFTNIIIDLVEHNYLNIVIIELEKRRKAANPKTSVIFDFYYIALCHFQGSLTQPSRFEDIIARTDALDDLVREVDLKRKSPGLKDIAGADKNENEWI
;
A
#
# COMPACT_ATOMS: atom_id res chain seq x y z
N MET A 1 2.95 -34.55 -2.17
CA MET A 1 3.52 -34.60 -0.80
C MET A 1 4.16 -33.28 -0.39
N LEU A 2 5.26 -32.83 -1.01
CA LEU A 2 5.92 -31.55 -0.63
C LEU A 2 4.97 -30.34 -0.65
N LEU A 3 4.08 -30.23 -1.65
CA LEU A 3 3.08 -29.16 -1.70
C LEU A 3 2.04 -29.24 -0.56
N GLU A 4 1.67 -30.45 -0.13
CA GLU A 4 0.75 -30.62 1.00
C GLU A 4 1.39 -30.22 2.32
N ILE A 5 2.70 -30.49 2.49
CA ILE A 5 3.50 -29.98 3.62
C ILE A 5 3.48 -28.44 3.61
N ILE A 6 3.69 -27.81 2.45
CA ILE A 6 3.64 -26.34 2.36
C ILE A 6 2.26 -25.80 2.74
N LYS A 7 1.17 -26.43 2.27
CA LYS A 7 -0.19 -26.02 2.62
C LYS A 7 -0.43 -26.10 4.12
N ALA A 8 -0.01 -27.19 4.75
CA ALA A 8 -0.10 -27.34 6.21
C ALA A 8 0.67 -26.24 6.94
N LEU A 9 1.93 -25.99 6.54
CA LEU A 9 2.78 -24.95 7.12
C LEU A 9 2.23 -23.52 6.93
N LYS A 10 1.49 -23.26 5.85
CA LYS A 10 0.83 -21.96 5.63
C LYS A 10 -0.39 -21.76 6.53
N HIS A 11 -1.07 -22.85 6.91
CA HIS A 11 -2.25 -22.79 7.76
C HIS A 11 -1.91 -22.77 9.25
N ASP A 12 -0.83 -23.44 9.62
CA ASP A 12 -0.42 -23.59 11.00
C ASP A 12 1.11 -23.50 11.12
N SER A 13 1.58 -22.41 11.74
CA SER A 13 3.02 -22.23 11.99
C SER A 13 3.56 -23.18 13.05
N GLU A 14 2.69 -23.73 13.91
CA GLU A 14 3.08 -24.71 14.94
C GLU A 14 3.23 -26.12 14.36
N PHE A 15 2.72 -26.36 13.14
CA PHE A 15 2.84 -27.63 12.41
C PHE A 15 4.28 -28.15 12.34
N VAL A 16 5.29 -27.27 12.27
CA VAL A 16 6.70 -27.70 12.28
C VAL A 16 7.07 -28.44 13.56
N TYR A 17 6.56 -27.98 14.71
CA TYR A 17 6.88 -28.56 16.01
C TYR A 17 6.08 -29.83 16.28
N ASP A 18 4.82 -29.86 15.86
CA ASP A 18 3.92 -30.99 16.08
C ASP A 18 4.33 -32.23 15.27
N TYR A 19 5.05 -32.05 14.16
CA TYR A 19 5.42 -33.11 13.22
C TYR A 19 6.92 -33.12 12.90
N ILE A 20 7.77 -32.73 13.86
CA ILE A 20 9.21 -32.56 13.61
C ILE A 20 9.88 -33.87 13.15
N GLU A 21 9.57 -35.02 13.76
CA GLU A 21 10.18 -36.31 13.42
C GLU A 21 9.77 -36.78 12.01
N GLU A 22 8.50 -36.61 11.64
CA GLU A 22 8.02 -36.92 10.30
C GLU A 22 8.61 -35.98 9.24
N LEU A 23 8.74 -34.69 9.57
CA LEU A 23 9.37 -33.71 8.70
C LEU A 23 10.86 -34.00 8.51
N GLU A 24 11.58 -34.40 9.55
CA GLU A 24 12.98 -34.83 9.45
C GLU A 24 13.13 -36.01 8.48
N ALA A 25 12.31 -37.06 8.63
CA ALA A 25 12.35 -38.21 7.72
C ALA A 25 12.03 -37.83 6.26
N VAL A 26 11.05 -36.95 6.04
CA VAL A 26 10.72 -36.45 4.70
C VAL A 26 11.86 -35.59 4.14
N PHE A 27 12.47 -34.75 4.98
CA PHE A 27 13.52 -33.84 4.54
C PHE A 27 14.80 -34.62 4.19
N GLU A 28 15.18 -35.61 5.00
CA GLU A 28 16.26 -36.54 4.66
C GLU A 28 15.97 -37.27 3.34
N PHE A 29 14.75 -37.79 3.16
CA PHE A 29 14.36 -38.49 1.93
C PHE A 29 14.51 -37.62 0.67
N PHE A 30 14.26 -36.32 0.79
CA PHE A 30 14.39 -35.36 -0.32
C PHE A 30 15.68 -34.54 -0.28
N ASP A 31 16.68 -34.89 0.52
CA ASP A 31 17.93 -34.13 0.66
C ASP A 31 17.71 -32.63 0.97
N ILE A 32 16.67 -32.30 1.75
CA ILE A 32 16.42 -30.95 2.24
C ILE A 32 17.22 -30.76 3.53
N PRO A 33 18.03 -29.69 3.66
CA PRO A 33 18.84 -29.48 4.86
C PRO A 33 17.99 -29.38 6.13
N LEU A 34 18.27 -30.24 7.12
CA LEU A 34 17.54 -30.30 8.39
C LEU A 34 17.73 -29.05 9.26
N ASP A 35 18.83 -28.31 9.09
CA ASP A 35 19.09 -27.05 9.80
C ASP A 35 18.05 -25.96 9.48
N VAL A 36 17.23 -26.18 8.44
CA VAL A 36 16.13 -25.30 8.04
C VAL A 36 14.89 -25.52 8.92
N LEU A 37 14.71 -26.68 9.56
CA LEU A 37 13.57 -27.02 10.45
C LEU A 37 13.53 -26.21 11.77
N GLY A 38 14.19 -25.06 11.82
CA GLY A 38 14.12 -24.12 12.94
C GLY A 38 12.84 -23.27 12.94
N LYS A 39 12.83 -22.21 13.76
CA LYS A 39 11.65 -21.35 14.00
C LYS A 39 11.20 -20.47 12.82
N ASP A 40 11.75 -20.67 11.63
CA ASP A 40 11.52 -19.81 10.47
C ASP A 40 10.73 -20.56 9.40
N THR A 41 9.41 -20.63 9.60
CA THR A 41 8.46 -21.32 8.72
C THR A 41 8.59 -20.86 7.27
N GLU A 42 8.92 -19.59 7.02
CA GLU A 42 9.11 -19.07 5.66
C GLU A 42 10.32 -19.69 4.96
N LYS A 43 11.43 -19.88 5.68
CA LYS A 43 12.60 -20.60 5.13
C LYS A 43 12.29 -22.06 4.84
N VAL A 44 11.55 -22.73 5.73
CA VAL A 44 11.10 -24.11 5.52
C VAL A 44 10.27 -24.20 4.24
N ILE A 45 9.22 -23.36 4.11
CA ILE A 45 8.38 -23.30 2.91
C ILE A 45 9.23 -23.04 1.66
N CYS A 46 10.19 -22.11 1.72
CA CYS A 46 11.03 -21.79 0.58
C CYS A 46 11.90 -22.97 0.12
N GLN A 47 12.48 -23.75 1.04
CA GLN A 47 13.30 -24.91 0.67
C GLN A 47 12.45 -26.06 0.12
N VAL A 48 11.30 -26.33 0.74
CA VAL A 48 10.36 -27.35 0.27
C VAL A 48 9.84 -27.00 -1.12
N ALA A 49 9.47 -25.73 -1.36
CA ALA A 49 9.02 -25.25 -2.67
C ALA A 49 10.14 -25.35 -3.71
N LYS A 50 11.37 -24.95 -3.36
CA LYS A 50 12.52 -25.08 -4.23
C LYS A 50 12.79 -26.55 -4.59
N LYS A 51 12.75 -27.46 -3.62
CA LYS A 51 12.94 -28.90 -3.89
C LYS A 51 11.83 -29.44 -4.80
N ALA A 52 10.58 -29.00 -4.61
CA ALA A 52 9.49 -29.36 -5.50
C ALA A 52 9.76 -28.89 -6.95
N ILE A 53 10.27 -27.67 -7.14
CA ILE A 53 10.69 -27.14 -8.45
C ILE A 53 11.87 -27.94 -9.03
N ASP A 54 12.83 -28.32 -8.21
CA ASP A 54 14.00 -29.08 -8.67
C ASP A 54 13.62 -30.52 -9.11
N LEU A 55 12.58 -31.11 -8.48
CA LEU A 55 12.04 -32.42 -8.86
C LEU A 55 11.11 -32.35 -10.07
N ASP A 56 10.31 -31.29 -10.18
CA ASP A 56 9.39 -31.04 -11.29
C ASP A 56 9.47 -29.58 -11.72
N PRO A 57 10.33 -29.25 -12.71
CA PRO A 57 10.52 -27.89 -13.16
C PRO A 57 9.28 -27.24 -13.79
N GLU A 58 8.28 -28.01 -14.22
CA GLU A 58 7.02 -27.50 -14.79
C GLU A 58 5.92 -27.31 -13.74
N ASN A 59 6.22 -27.57 -12.46
CA ASN A 59 5.27 -27.43 -11.37
C ASN A 59 4.97 -25.95 -11.06
N ARG A 60 3.91 -25.43 -11.69
CA ARG A 60 3.49 -24.02 -11.53
C ARG A 60 3.11 -23.67 -10.08
N GLU A 61 2.42 -24.56 -9.36
CA GLU A 61 1.97 -24.33 -7.98
C GLU A 61 3.17 -24.07 -7.05
N ALA A 62 4.28 -24.79 -7.23
CA ALA A 62 5.51 -24.57 -6.47
C ALA A 62 6.10 -23.16 -6.73
N TYR A 63 6.05 -22.66 -7.95
CA TYR A 63 6.48 -21.28 -8.25
C TYR A 63 5.53 -20.22 -7.71
N GLU A 64 4.22 -20.47 -7.73
CA GLU A 64 3.22 -19.56 -7.12
C GLU A 64 3.50 -19.37 -5.64
N ILE A 65 3.84 -20.45 -4.93
CA ILE A 65 4.31 -20.38 -3.54
C ILE A 65 5.55 -19.46 -3.41
N ILE A 66 6.55 -19.62 -4.27
CA ILE A 66 7.75 -18.76 -4.28
C ILE A 66 7.40 -17.29 -4.55
N MET A 67 6.44 -17.03 -5.43
CA MET A 67 5.97 -15.67 -5.74
C MET A 67 5.22 -15.02 -4.58
N ASP A 68 4.63 -15.79 -3.67
CA ASP A 68 3.93 -15.27 -2.49
C ASP A 68 4.87 -14.95 -1.32
N LEU A 69 6.07 -15.52 -1.30
CA LEU A 69 7.00 -15.32 -0.18
C LEU A 69 7.46 -13.85 -0.06
N PRO A 70 7.68 -13.36 1.18
CA PRO A 70 8.21 -12.03 1.42
C PRO A 70 9.66 -11.93 0.93
N MET A 71 9.97 -10.81 0.28
CA MET A 71 11.30 -10.56 -0.28
C MET A 71 12.08 -9.51 0.52
N GLU A 72 11.48 -8.98 1.58
CA GLU A 72 12.06 -7.97 2.45
C GLU A 72 13.32 -8.52 3.13
N LEU A 73 13.33 -9.82 3.48
CA LEU A 73 14.45 -10.52 4.10
C LEU A 73 15.57 -10.83 3.10
N GLN A 74 16.79 -10.36 3.37
CA GLN A 74 17.95 -10.57 2.49
C GLN A 74 18.27 -12.07 2.27
N ALA A 75 18.08 -12.91 3.30
CA ALA A 75 18.29 -14.35 3.20
C ALA A 75 17.36 -14.97 2.14
N MET A 76 16.08 -14.60 2.15
CA MET A 76 15.06 -15.13 1.22
C MET A 76 15.37 -14.74 -0.24
N ARG A 77 15.88 -13.53 -0.48
CA ARG A 77 16.24 -13.06 -1.82
C ARG A 77 17.21 -13.98 -2.55
N LYS A 78 18.18 -14.57 -1.83
CA LYS A 78 19.18 -15.48 -2.43
C LYS A 78 18.56 -16.80 -2.91
N PHE A 79 17.50 -17.26 -2.24
CA PHE A 79 16.79 -18.49 -2.60
C PHE A 79 15.74 -18.27 -3.69
N ILE A 80 15.01 -17.16 -3.60
CA ILE A 80 13.92 -16.82 -4.54
C ILE A 80 14.47 -16.51 -5.94
N GLU A 81 15.61 -15.83 -6.06
CA GLU A 81 16.19 -15.41 -7.35
C GLU A 81 16.36 -16.54 -8.38
N PRO A 82 17.09 -17.64 -8.08
CA PRO A 82 17.25 -18.73 -9.04
C PRO A 82 15.94 -19.41 -9.40
N CYS A 83 14.98 -19.50 -8.48
CA CYS A 83 13.66 -20.05 -8.77
C CYS A 83 12.89 -19.16 -9.75
N LEU A 84 12.85 -17.84 -9.52
CA LEU A 84 12.20 -16.91 -10.44
C LEU A 84 12.87 -16.88 -11.82
N MET A 85 14.21 -17.00 -11.89
CA MET A 85 14.91 -17.12 -13.18
C MET A 85 14.48 -18.39 -13.93
N LYS A 86 14.44 -19.56 -13.26
CA LYS A 86 13.92 -20.80 -13.85
C LYS A 86 12.47 -20.63 -14.34
N MET A 87 11.62 -19.98 -13.55
CA MET A 87 10.22 -19.71 -13.93
C MET A 87 10.12 -18.87 -15.21
N VAL A 88 10.94 -17.83 -15.34
CA VAL A 88 10.98 -16.96 -16.53
C VAL A 88 11.38 -17.75 -17.78
N ASP A 89 12.28 -18.72 -17.65
CA ASP A 89 12.77 -19.56 -18.74
C ASP A 89 11.76 -20.65 -19.13
N ILE A 90 11.13 -21.30 -18.14
CA ILE A 90 10.20 -22.41 -18.34
C ILE A 90 8.82 -21.93 -18.80
N PHE A 91 8.36 -20.77 -18.31
CA PHE A 91 7.08 -20.18 -18.67
C PHE A 91 7.28 -18.87 -19.45
N PRO A 92 7.66 -18.94 -20.74
CA PRO A 92 7.97 -17.75 -21.53
C PRO A 92 6.78 -16.80 -21.72
N GLU A 93 5.55 -17.30 -21.61
CA GLU A 93 4.32 -16.51 -21.71
C GLU A 93 3.93 -15.82 -20.38
N ASP A 94 4.53 -16.25 -19.26
CA ASP A 94 4.23 -15.66 -17.96
C ASP A 94 5.10 -14.41 -17.72
N HIS A 95 4.45 -13.26 -17.61
CA HIS A 95 5.11 -11.98 -17.32
C HIS A 95 5.19 -11.69 -15.81
N LEU A 96 4.41 -12.38 -14.96
CA LEU A 96 4.38 -12.16 -13.52
C LEU A 96 5.72 -12.50 -12.87
N ALA A 97 6.35 -13.58 -13.33
CA ALA A 97 7.70 -13.98 -12.92
C ALA A 97 8.70 -12.84 -13.19
N CYS A 98 8.63 -12.21 -14.36
CA CYS A 98 9.46 -11.05 -14.70
C CYS A 98 9.18 -9.86 -13.78
N LEU A 99 7.91 -9.56 -13.46
CA LEU A 99 7.56 -8.46 -12.55
C LEU A 99 8.12 -8.68 -11.14
N LYS A 100 8.01 -9.91 -10.61
CA LYS A 100 8.54 -10.28 -9.30
C LYS A 100 10.08 -10.22 -9.29
N LEU A 101 10.74 -10.73 -10.34
CA LEU A 101 12.19 -10.71 -10.50
C LEU A 101 12.73 -9.27 -10.65
N ALA A 102 12.03 -8.40 -11.37
CA ALA A 102 12.39 -6.98 -11.45
C ALA A 102 12.32 -6.29 -10.09
N HIS A 103 11.26 -6.55 -9.31
CA HIS A 103 11.13 -6.05 -7.95
C HIS A 103 12.29 -6.53 -7.06
N LEU A 104 12.64 -7.81 -7.13
CA LEU A 104 13.79 -8.38 -6.44
C LEU A 104 15.10 -7.66 -6.82
N PHE A 105 15.32 -7.36 -8.10
CA PHE A 105 16.51 -6.61 -8.54
C PHE A 105 16.53 -5.16 -8.05
N TYR A 106 15.39 -4.49 -7.92
CA TYR A 106 15.32 -3.19 -7.26
C TYR A 106 15.73 -3.27 -5.80
N LEU A 107 15.23 -4.26 -5.06
CA LEU A 107 15.61 -4.50 -3.66
C LEU A 107 17.11 -4.78 -3.50
N LYS A 108 17.76 -5.36 -4.52
CA LYS A 108 19.22 -5.58 -4.60
C LYS A 108 20.01 -4.39 -5.18
N ASN A 109 19.37 -3.25 -5.43
CA ASN A 109 19.97 -2.09 -6.12
C ASN A 109 20.55 -2.40 -7.53
N ALA A 110 20.08 -3.48 -8.18
CA ALA A 110 20.50 -3.92 -9.50
C ALA A 110 19.61 -3.33 -10.62
N TYR A 111 19.48 -2.00 -10.64
CA TYR A 111 18.53 -1.28 -11.50
C TYR A 111 18.59 -1.62 -13.00
N ARG A 112 19.79 -1.81 -13.57
CA ARG A 112 19.94 -2.18 -14.98
C ARG A 112 19.36 -3.58 -15.26
N LYS A 113 19.54 -4.53 -14.34
CA LYS A 113 18.93 -5.86 -14.45
C LYS A 113 17.42 -5.77 -14.33
N ALA A 114 16.92 -4.97 -13.38
CA ALA A 114 15.47 -4.74 -13.22
C ALA A 114 14.83 -4.17 -14.50
N GLU A 115 15.44 -3.14 -15.11
CA GLU A 115 14.94 -2.54 -16.36
C GLU A 115 14.95 -3.55 -17.52
N ASN A 116 16.00 -4.36 -17.67
CA ASN A 116 16.07 -5.39 -18.70
C ASN A 116 14.98 -6.45 -18.52
N ILE A 117 14.72 -6.89 -17.28
CA ILE A 117 13.64 -7.84 -17.00
C ILE A 117 12.26 -7.22 -17.25
N LEU A 118 12.06 -5.94 -16.93
CA LEU A 118 10.80 -5.25 -17.23
C LEU A 118 10.58 -5.08 -18.74
N LEU A 119 11.65 -4.88 -19.52
CA LEU A 119 11.57 -4.89 -20.98
C LEU A 119 11.13 -6.28 -21.50
N GLN A 120 11.64 -7.37 -20.91
CA GLN A 120 11.17 -8.72 -21.23
C GLN A 120 9.69 -8.91 -20.87
N ALA A 121 9.28 -8.49 -19.67
CA ALA A 121 7.87 -8.50 -19.26
C ALA A 121 6.98 -7.74 -20.26
N TYR A 122 7.43 -6.55 -20.69
CA TYR A 122 6.73 -5.72 -21.66
C TYR A 122 6.66 -6.35 -23.05
N SER A 123 7.71 -7.06 -23.50
CA SER A 123 7.63 -7.81 -24.76
C SER A 123 6.65 -8.98 -24.71
N ARG A 124 6.50 -9.64 -23.55
CA ARG A 124 5.56 -10.76 -23.35
C ARG A 124 4.11 -10.29 -23.26
N ALA A 125 3.87 -9.20 -22.53
CA ALA A 125 2.52 -8.68 -22.29
C ALA A 125 2.46 -7.15 -22.46
N PRO A 126 2.58 -6.63 -23.71
CA PRO A 126 2.68 -5.18 -23.96
C PRO A 126 1.40 -4.41 -23.65
N HIS A 127 0.26 -5.09 -23.59
CA HIS A 127 -1.05 -4.50 -23.29
C HIS A 127 -1.45 -4.66 -21.82
N ASP A 128 -0.71 -5.45 -21.03
CA ASP A 128 -0.98 -5.58 -19.61
C ASP A 128 -0.69 -4.27 -18.88
N MET A 129 -1.68 -3.76 -18.13
CA MET A 129 -1.59 -2.46 -17.48
C MET A 129 -0.53 -2.43 -16.38
N GLN A 130 -0.40 -3.53 -15.62
CA GLN A 130 0.58 -3.64 -14.55
C GLN A 130 2.00 -3.65 -15.11
N VAL A 131 2.24 -4.39 -16.20
CA VAL A 131 3.53 -4.43 -16.89
C VAL A 131 3.88 -3.06 -17.44
N ARG A 132 2.95 -2.40 -18.14
CA ARG A 132 3.13 -1.04 -18.65
C ARG A 132 3.46 -0.04 -17.54
N GLU A 133 2.71 -0.07 -16.44
CA GLU A 133 2.94 0.83 -15.30
C GLU A 133 4.31 0.59 -14.66
N LYS A 134 4.70 -0.67 -14.43
CA LYS A 134 6.00 -1.02 -13.84
C LYS A 134 7.15 -0.62 -14.76
N TYR A 135 7.00 -0.83 -16.08
CA TYR A 135 8.03 -0.45 -17.03
C TYR A 135 8.15 1.08 -17.18
N ALA A 136 7.03 1.81 -17.24
CA ALA A 136 7.05 3.28 -17.22
C ALA A 136 7.68 3.83 -15.92
N LEU A 137 7.33 3.25 -14.77
CA LEU A 137 7.90 3.59 -13.47
C LEU A 137 9.43 3.37 -13.43
N SER A 138 9.94 2.36 -14.14
CA SER A 138 11.39 2.13 -14.23
C SER A 138 12.17 3.33 -14.79
N PHE A 139 11.57 4.05 -15.74
CA PHE A 139 12.17 5.26 -16.29
C PHE A 139 12.13 6.43 -15.30
N ILE A 140 11.08 6.55 -14.49
CA ILE A 140 11.03 7.54 -13.40
C ILE A 140 12.10 7.23 -12.34
N ILE A 141 12.30 5.96 -11.99
CA ILE A 141 13.39 5.54 -11.09
C ILE A 141 14.76 5.89 -11.70
N ALA A 142 14.95 5.62 -13.00
CA ALA A 142 16.18 6.00 -13.70
C ALA A 142 16.41 7.52 -13.69
N SER A 143 15.37 8.31 -13.89
CA SER A 143 15.45 9.78 -13.86
C SER A 143 15.85 10.30 -12.48
N VAL A 144 15.36 9.72 -11.39
CA VAL A 144 15.80 10.07 -10.01
C VAL A 144 17.30 9.84 -9.83
N ARG A 145 17.84 8.72 -10.34
CA ARG A 145 19.28 8.42 -10.26
C ARG A 145 20.11 9.38 -11.12
N ASN A 146 19.62 9.72 -12.31
CA ASN A 146 20.28 10.68 -13.19
C ASN A 146 20.23 12.11 -12.64
N LEU A 147 19.15 12.46 -11.92
CA LEU A 147 19.01 13.71 -11.19
C LEU A 147 20.06 13.80 -10.08
N LYS A 148 20.27 12.73 -9.29
CA LYS A 148 21.36 12.62 -8.28
C LYS A 148 22.75 12.87 -8.86
N ARG A 149 22.95 12.53 -10.14
CA ARG A 149 24.20 12.74 -10.88
C ARG A 149 24.25 14.06 -11.65
N LYS A 150 23.21 14.89 -11.54
CA LYS A 150 23.01 16.13 -12.32
C LYS A 150 23.11 15.93 -13.84
N ASN A 151 22.79 14.72 -14.34
CA ASN A 151 22.75 14.43 -15.77
C ASN A 151 21.36 14.70 -16.34
N PHE A 152 21.05 15.98 -16.49
CA PHE A 152 19.72 16.44 -16.82
C PHE A 152 19.19 16.00 -18.19
N ASN A 153 20.07 15.83 -19.18
CA ASN A 153 19.67 15.35 -20.50
C ASN A 153 19.08 13.94 -20.41
N LEU A 154 19.66 13.08 -19.55
CA LEU A 154 19.11 11.76 -19.29
C LEU A 154 17.84 11.81 -18.44
N VAL A 155 17.75 12.74 -17.47
CA VAL A 155 16.50 12.95 -16.71
C VAL A 155 15.34 13.26 -17.66
N ASP A 156 15.51 14.23 -18.56
CA ASP A 156 14.46 14.64 -19.49
C ASP A 156 14.12 13.51 -20.48
N LYS A 157 15.13 12.77 -20.95
CA LYS A 157 14.95 11.60 -21.81
C LYS A 157 14.14 10.50 -21.13
N ASP A 158 14.46 10.16 -19.90
CA ASP A 158 13.79 9.08 -19.17
C ASP A 158 12.36 9.48 -18.78
N LEU A 159 12.14 10.72 -18.33
CA LEU A 159 10.78 11.23 -18.08
C LEU A 159 9.95 11.26 -19.37
N GLY A 160 10.54 11.68 -20.49
CA GLY A 160 9.87 11.63 -21.79
C GLY A 160 9.53 10.21 -22.26
N LYS A 161 10.32 9.19 -21.89
CA LYS A 161 9.94 7.79 -22.12
C LYS A 161 8.76 7.36 -21.25
N ALA A 162 8.76 7.72 -19.97
CA ALA A 162 7.66 7.40 -19.06
C ALA A 162 6.33 8.01 -19.55
N GLU A 163 6.36 9.26 -20.03
CA GLU A 163 5.18 9.97 -20.55
C GLU A 163 4.53 9.29 -21.75
N LYS A 164 5.32 8.68 -22.64
CA LYS A 164 4.80 7.98 -23.83
C LYS A 164 3.85 6.84 -23.49
N PHE A 165 3.91 6.29 -22.28
CA PHE A 165 2.96 5.26 -21.85
C PHE A 165 1.56 5.80 -21.57
N ASN A 166 1.42 7.11 -21.36
CA ASN A 166 0.16 7.80 -21.06
C ASN A 166 -0.63 7.18 -19.88
N ILE A 167 0.07 6.90 -18.78
CA ILE A 167 -0.51 6.26 -17.59
C ILE A 167 -0.88 7.34 -16.58
N ARG A 168 -2.19 7.58 -16.42
CA ARG A 168 -2.73 8.63 -15.55
C ARG A 168 -2.20 8.57 -14.11
N SER A 169 -2.06 7.37 -13.53
CA SER A 169 -1.54 7.19 -12.17
C SER A 169 -0.09 7.66 -12.00
N LEU A 170 0.68 7.72 -13.10
CA LEU A 170 2.08 8.14 -13.08
C LEU A 170 2.29 9.63 -13.34
N ASN A 171 1.30 10.33 -13.90
CA ASN A 171 1.43 11.74 -14.30
C ASN A 171 1.89 12.65 -13.15
N ILE A 172 1.35 12.45 -11.94
CA ILE A 172 1.75 13.24 -10.76
C ILE A 172 3.25 13.09 -10.47
N TYR A 173 3.77 11.86 -10.50
CA TYR A 173 5.19 11.59 -10.22
C TYR A 173 6.09 12.11 -11.34
N ILE A 174 5.69 11.95 -12.60
CA ILE A 174 6.43 12.48 -13.75
C ILE A 174 6.53 14.00 -13.66
N THR A 175 5.38 14.68 -13.46
CA THR A 175 5.32 16.14 -13.33
C THR A 175 6.12 16.64 -12.14
N GLU A 176 6.03 15.97 -11.00
CA GLU A 176 6.84 16.29 -9.83
C GLU A 176 8.35 16.20 -10.15
N LYS A 177 8.83 15.11 -10.76
CA LYS A 177 10.25 15.00 -11.14
C LYS A 177 10.69 16.02 -12.19
N LYS A 178 9.80 16.42 -13.12
CA LYS A 178 10.07 17.54 -14.05
C LYS A 178 10.27 18.85 -13.29
N LEU A 179 9.40 19.14 -12.33
CA LEU A 179 9.49 20.32 -11.48
C LEU A 179 10.79 20.34 -10.68
N ILE A 180 11.19 19.22 -10.08
CA ILE A 180 12.47 19.15 -9.35
C ILE A 180 13.65 19.35 -10.30
N SER A 181 13.67 18.65 -11.44
CA SER A 181 14.72 18.81 -12.46
C SER A 181 14.87 20.28 -12.85
N ASN A 182 13.75 20.97 -13.14
CA ASN A 182 13.76 22.39 -13.46
C ASN A 182 14.25 23.26 -12.29
N ALA A 183 13.77 23.00 -11.07
CA ALA A 183 14.16 23.77 -9.89
C ALA A 183 15.65 23.62 -9.57
N VAL A 184 16.22 22.43 -9.74
CA VAL A 184 17.66 22.19 -9.57
C VAL A 184 18.48 22.87 -10.68
N LYS A 185 18.04 22.78 -11.94
CA LYS A 185 18.71 23.43 -13.08
C LYS A 185 18.78 24.95 -12.93
N THR A 186 17.68 25.56 -12.50
CA THR A 186 17.50 27.02 -12.51
C THR A 186 17.68 27.68 -11.15
N ASN A 187 17.75 26.87 -10.08
CA ASN A 187 17.70 27.31 -8.68
C ASN A 187 16.48 28.20 -8.37
N LYS A 188 15.35 27.95 -9.04
CA LYS A 188 14.10 28.71 -8.91
C LYS A 188 12.89 27.78 -8.96
N PHE A 189 11.86 28.10 -8.18
CA PHE A 189 10.56 27.43 -8.26
C PHE A 189 9.46 28.49 -8.27
N SER A 190 8.92 28.80 -9.46
CA SER A 190 7.94 29.86 -9.63
C SER A 190 6.51 29.30 -9.77
N ARG A 191 5.52 30.17 -9.58
CA ARG A 191 4.11 29.81 -9.71
C ARG A 191 3.78 29.51 -11.17
N GLU A 192 4.34 30.29 -12.09
CA GLU A 192 4.15 30.14 -13.53
C GLU A 192 4.60 28.75 -13.99
N ILE A 193 5.82 28.33 -13.59
CA ILE A 193 6.35 27.00 -13.93
C ILE A 193 5.46 25.89 -13.34
N PHE A 194 5.03 26.04 -12.08
CA PHE A 194 4.15 25.06 -11.45
C PHE A 194 2.79 24.96 -12.15
N ASP A 195 2.15 26.09 -12.43
CA ASP A 195 0.83 26.14 -13.04
C ASP A 195 0.86 25.66 -14.50
N GLU A 196 1.93 25.96 -15.25
CA GLU A 196 2.13 25.45 -16.62
C GLU A 196 2.23 23.91 -16.64
N ASN A 197 3.05 23.33 -15.75
CA ASN A 197 3.27 21.88 -15.68
C ASN A 197 2.10 21.12 -15.05
N THR A 198 1.16 21.81 -14.39
CA THR A 198 0.01 21.21 -13.72
C THR A 198 -1.32 21.74 -14.25
N LYS A 199 -1.35 22.36 -15.44
CA LYS A 199 -2.55 23.02 -15.98
C LYS A 199 -3.77 22.10 -16.04
N ASP A 200 -3.56 20.82 -16.35
CA ASP A 200 -4.60 19.81 -16.51
C ASP A 200 -4.91 19.05 -15.21
N PHE A 201 -4.24 19.38 -14.10
CA PHE A 201 -4.43 18.72 -12.81
C PHE A 201 -5.57 19.35 -12.02
N SER A 202 -6.35 18.50 -11.37
CA SER A 202 -7.29 18.91 -10.33
C SER A 202 -6.57 19.56 -9.14
N LEU A 203 -7.32 20.25 -8.28
CA LEU A 203 -6.75 20.85 -7.08
C LEU A 203 -6.11 19.81 -6.14
N TYR A 204 -6.70 18.61 -6.04
CA TYR A 204 -6.14 17.46 -5.33
C TYR A 204 -4.79 17.02 -5.93
N GLU A 205 -4.73 16.84 -7.26
CA GLU A 205 -3.51 16.39 -7.96
C GLU A 205 -2.37 17.43 -7.83
N LYS A 206 -2.71 18.73 -7.91
CA LYS A 206 -1.76 19.83 -7.65
C LYS A 206 -1.21 19.78 -6.22
N MET A 207 -2.08 19.62 -5.22
CA MET A 207 -1.66 19.52 -3.83
C MET A 207 -0.76 18.29 -3.60
N LYS A 208 -1.12 17.13 -4.16
CA LYS A 208 -0.32 15.92 -4.07
C LYS A 208 1.07 16.08 -4.70
N THR A 209 1.14 16.72 -5.87
CA THR A 209 2.40 17.05 -6.55
C THR A 209 3.29 17.91 -5.64
N LEU A 210 2.74 18.92 -4.98
CA LEU A 210 3.49 19.79 -4.06
C LEU A 210 3.99 19.07 -2.81
N LEU A 211 3.23 18.10 -2.28
CA LEU A 211 3.67 17.30 -1.13
C LEU A 211 4.82 16.36 -1.50
N LEU A 212 4.74 15.71 -2.66
CA LEU A 212 5.81 14.85 -3.16
C LEU A 212 7.06 15.67 -3.47
N PHE A 213 6.92 16.85 -4.09
CA PHE A 213 8.02 17.78 -4.30
C PHE A 213 8.70 18.17 -2.98
N LYS A 214 7.90 18.47 -1.95
CA LYS A 214 8.42 18.78 -0.60
C LYS A 214 9.21 17.62 -0.02
N LEU A 215 8.70 16.41 -0.19
CA LEU A 215 9.34 15.21 0.34
C LEU A 215 10.73 14.98 -0.26
N ASP A 216 10.93 15.21 -1.56
CA ASP A 216 12.27 15.17 -2.17
C ASP A 216 13.17 16.34 -1.75
N MET A 217 12.60 17.53 -1.50
CA MET A 217 13.38 18.63 -0.93
C MET A 217 13.94 18.30 0.47
N GLU A 218 13.24 17.41 1.18
CA GLU A 218 13.62 16.94 2.51
C GLU A 218 14.47 15.65 2.47
N ASP A 219 14.71 15.05 1.29
CA ASP A 219 15.57 13.86 1.14
C ASP A 219 17.02 14.20 1.55
N PRO A 220 17.56 13.61 2.63
CA PRO A 220 18.95 13.85 3.05
C PRO A 220 19.98 13.42 2.01
N SER A 221 19.61 12.48 1.14
CA SER A 221 20.43 11.97 0.03
C SER A 221 20.10 12.61 -1.31
N GLY A 222 19.14 13.54 -1.33
CA GLY A 222 18.53 14.09 -2.52
C GLY A 222 19.31 15.24 -3.13
N VAL A 223 18.93 15.59 -4.36
CA VAL A 223 19.35 16.85 -4.99
C VAL A 223 18.30 17.89 -4.65
N ALA A 224 18.25 18.30 -3.39
CA ALA A 224 17.39 19.39 -2.98
C ALA A 224 17.91 20.68 -3.64
N PRO A 225 17.07 21.45 -4.35
CA PRO A 225 17.44 22.82 -4.71
C PRO A 225 17.69 23.59 -3.41
N GLU A 226 18.93 24.07 -3.21
CA GLU A 226 19.36 24.76 -1.96
C GLU A 226 18.38 25.86 -1.55
N LYS A 227 17.73 26.51 -2.52
CA LYS A 227 16.70 27.52 -2.31
C LYS A 227 15.63 27.42 -3.39
N ALA A 228 14.64 26.52 -3.24
CA ALA A 228 13.40 26.58 -4.04
C ALA A 228 12.57 27.83 -3.66
N ARG A 229 13.11 29.03 -3.91
CA ARG A 229 12.46 30.32 -3.65
C ARG A 229 11.13 30.33 -4.38
N GLY A 230 10.05 30.51 -3.63
CA GLY A 230 8.67 30.50 -4.14
C GLY A 230 7.87 29.27 -3.72
N PHE A 231 8.52 28.12 -3.48
CA PHE A 231 7.83 26.88 -3.08
C PHE A 231 6.93 27.08 -1.85
N VAL A 232 7.48 27.64 -0.77
CA VAL A 232 6.73 27.84 0.48
C VAL A 232 5.48 28.69 0.28
N SER A 233 5.55 29.75 -0.53
CA SER A 233 4.41 30.63 -0.83
C SER A 233 3.32 29.87 -1.61
N ILE A 234 3.72 29.15 -2.67
CA ILE A 234 2.84 28.32 -3.49
C ILE A 234 2.18 27.24 -2.63
N PHE A 235 2.98 26.48 -1.89
CA PHE A 235 2.52 25.43 -0.98
C PHE A 235 1.48 25.96 0.03
N ASN A 236 1.79 27.07 0.72
CA ASN A 236 0.87 27.63 1.71
C ASN A 236 -0.44 28.11 1.09
N SER A 237 -0.42 28.64 -0.14
CA SER A 237 -1.65 29.04 -0.83
C SER A 237 -2.54 27.84 -1.20
N PHE A 238 -1.96 26.68 -1.55
CA PHE A 238 -2.72 25.45 -1.80
C PHE A 238 -3.15 24.78 -0.50
N LYS A 239 -2.30 24.76 0.54
CA LYS A 239 -2.63 24.23 1.86
C LYS A 239 -3.89 24.88 2.45
N LYS A 240 -4.08 26.19 2.26
CA LYS A 240 -5.31 26.90 2.67
C LYS A 240 -6.58 26.35 1.99
N LYS A 241 -6.46 25.86 0.76
CA LYS A 241 -7.58 25.32 -0.02
C LYS A 241 -7.90 23.86 0.33
N VAL A 242 -7.02 23.14 1.03
CA VAL A 242 -7.24 21.73 1.42
C VAL A 242 -8.55 21.53 2.22
N LYS A 243 -9.04 22.57 2.90
CA LYS A 243 -10.33 22.55 3.63
C LYS A 243 -11.55 22.28 2.75
N ILE A 244 -11.45 22.48 1.43
CA ILE A 244 -12.56 22.24 0.50
C ILE A 244 -12.56 20.81 -0.06
N PHE A 245 -11.55 20.01 0.26
CA PHE A 245 -11.46 18.64 -0.22
C PHE A 245 -12.52 17.76 0.42
N SER A 246 -13.04 16.85 -0.40
CA SER A 246 -13.89 15.78 0.09
C SER A 246 -13.12 14.88 1.06
N SER A 247 -13.85 14.16 1.91
CA SER A 247 -13.27 13.17 2.83
C SER A 247 -12.36 12.17 2.09
N ASN A 248 -12.79 11.72 0.91
CA ASN A 248 -12.07 10.71 0.14
C ASN A 248 -10.75 11.24 -0.46
N GLU A 249 -10.74 12.52 -0.87
CA GLU A 249 -9.52 13.21 -1.31
C GLU A 249 -8.55 13.43 -0.14
N LEU A 250 -9.04 13.81 1.03
CA LEU A 250 -8.23 13.96 2.25
C LEU A 250 -7.63 12.62 2.68
N TYR A 251 -8.43 11.56 2.71
CA TYR A 251 -7.95 10.19 2.95
C TYR A 251 -6.83 9.83 1.98
N SER A 252 -7.03 10.09 0.69
CA SER A 252 -6.05 9.78 -0.35
C SER A 252 -4.77 10.64 -0.30
N LEU A 253 -4.77 11.78 0.39
CA LEU A 253 -3.57 12.59 0.67
C LEU A 253 -2.85 12.16 1.94
N LEU A 254 -3.59 11.68 2.93
CA LEU A 254 -3.04 11.25 4.21
C LEU A 254 -2.50 9.81 4.16
N LYS A 255 -2.98 9.00 3.22
CA LYS A 255 -2.50 7.63 2.99
C LYS A 255 -1.05 7.58 2.54
N SER A 256 -0.29 6.67 3.14
CA SER A 256 1.08 6.37 2.72
C SER A 256 1.14 5.96 1.25
N LEU A 257 2.26 6.24 0.60
CA LEU A 257 2.49 5.80 -0.78
C LEU A 257 2.40 4.27 -0.87
N LYS A 258 1.78 3.79 -1.95
CA LYS A 258 1.80 2.35 -2.27
C LYS A 258 3.25 1.85 -2.34
N LYS A 259 3.51 0.64 -1.85
CA LYS A 259 4.83 -0.03 -1.87
C LYS A 259 5.54 0.08 -3.23
N THR A 260 4.79 -0.01 -4.33
CA THR A 260 5.31 0.17 -5.69
C THR A 260 6.10 1.46 -5.91
N TYR A 261 5.77 2.56 -5.22
CA TYR A 261 6.42 3.86 -5.40
C TYR A 261 7.50 4.14 -4.35
N HIS A 262 7.77 3.23 -3.41
CA HIS A 262 8.78 3.44 -2.36
C HIS A 262 10.19 3.62 -2.93
N MET A 263 10.47 3.11 -4.13
CA MET A 263 11.77 3.33 -4.80
C MET A 263 11.97 4.77 -5.29
N LEU A 264 10.91 5.58 -5.37
CA LEU A 264 10.98 6.97 -5.81
C LEU A 264 11.28 7.94 -4.66
N PHE A 265 10.97 7.56 -3.43
CA PHE A 265 10.99 8.46 -2.28
C PHE A 265 11.57 7.78 -1.04
N TRP A 266 12.37 8.50 -0.27
CA TRP A 266 13.03 7.96 0.93
C TRP A 266 12.05 7.68 2.09
N ASN A 267 10.92 8.38 2.15
CA ASN A 267 9.88 8.18 3.15
C ASN A 267 8.52 8.03 2.46
N PRO A 268 7.75 6.95 2.70
CA PRO A 268 6.46 6.74 2.04
C PRO A 268 5.36 7.70 2.51
N PHE A 269 5.54 8.39 3.64
CA PHE A 269 4.56 9.29 4.22
C PHE A 269 4.84 10.75 3.88
N PHE A 270 4.19 11.22 2.82
CA PHE A 270 4.33 12.59 2.28
C PHE A 270 3.35 13.60 2.90
N ALA A 271 2.44 13.14 3.77
CA ALA A 271 1.33 13.95 4.26
C ALA A 271 1.66 14.77 5.52
N SER A 272 2.82 14.52 6.13
CA SER A 272 3.31 15.23 7.33
C SER A 272 3.10 16.76 7.29
N PRO A 273 3.40 17.46 6.17
CA PRO A 273 3.21 18.91 6.08
C PRO A 273 1.76 19.40 6.22
N LEU A 274 0.78 18.52 6.06
CA LEU A 274 -0.65 18.84 6.20
C LEU A 274 -1.17 18.66 7.63
N ILE A 275 -0.52 17.81 8.43
CA ILE A 275 -0.97 17.49 9.78
C ILE A 275 -0.37 18.52 10.73
N ASP A 276 -1.20 19.47 11.18
CA ASP A 276 -0.80 20.37 12.26
C ASP A 276 -0.90 19.68 13.62
N GLY A 277 -0.24 20.23 14.64
CA GLY A 277 -0.28 19.68 16.00
C GLY A 277 -1.68 19.66 16.64
N LYS A 278 -2.68 20.28 16.00
CA LYS A 278 -4.08 20.28 16.45
C LYS A 278 -4.94 19.23 15.75
N GLY A 279 -4.40 18.56 14.72
CA GLY A 279 -5.12 17.57 13.92
C GLY A 279 -6.35 18.13 13.19
N GLN A 280 -6.41 19.43 12.89
CA GLN A 280 -7.63 20.05 12.33
C GLN A 280 -8.09 19.41 11.02
N LEU A 281 -7.13 18.90 10.24
CA LEU A 281 -7.45 18.20 9.00
C LEU A 281 -8.18 16.87 9.25
N LEU A 282 -7.82 16.16 10.32
CA LEU A 282 -8.40 14.86 10.65
C LEU A 282 -9.88 14.98 10.97
N SER A 283 -10.33 16.06 11.60
CA SER A 283 -11.75 16.28 11.90
C SER A 283 -12.61 16.51 10.66
N SER A 284 -11.99 16.73 9.49
CA SER A 284 -12.71 16.87 8.21
C SER A 284 -12.93 15.53 7.50
N LEU A 285 -12.32 14.44 8.00
CA LEU A 285 -12.55 13.09 7.46
C LEU A 285 -13.89 12.52 7.94
N GLY A 286 -14.56 11.77 7.08
CA GLY A 286 -15.64 10.86 7.47
C GLY A 286 -15.13 9.76 8.40
N ASN A 287 -16.02 9.16 9.19
CA ASN A 287 -15.64 8.16 10.19
C ASN A 287 -14.92 6.95 9.58
N GLY A 288 -15.41 6.41 8.45
CA GLY A 288 -14.77 5.28 7.77
C GLY A 288 -13.38 5.61 7.26
N ASP A 289 -13.22 6.77 6.61
CA ASP A 289 -11.93 7.24 6.09
C ASP A 289 -10.92 7.51 7.22
N PHE A 290 -11.38 8.07 8.34
CA PHE A 290 -10.55 8.25 9.52
C PHE A 290 -10.08 6.91 10.10
N THR A 291 -10.98 5.94 10.26
CA THR A 291 -10.62 4.59 10.73
C THR A 291 -9.57 3.94 9.83
N ASN A 292 -9.73 4.06 8.51
CA ASN A 292 -8.82 3.46 7.52
C ASN A 292 -7.42 4.10 7.47
N ILE A 293 -7.20 5.24 8.15
CA ILE A 293 -5.91 5.94 8.16
C ILE A 293 -5.22 5.94 9.54
N ILE A 294 -5.87 5.41 10.58
CA ILE A 294 -5.30 5.37 11.94
C ILE A 294 -3.94 4.68 11.95
N ILE A 295 -3.83 3.50 11.32
CA ILE A 295 -2.60 2.70 11.33
C ILE A 295 -1.46 3.47 10.65
N ASP A 296 -1.67 3.97 9.43
CA ASP A 296 -0.69 4.80 8.71
C ASP A 296 -0.24 5.99 9.58
N LEU A 297 -1.16 6.71 10.23
CA LEU A 297 -0.80 7.85 11.09
C LEU A 297 0.04 7.44 12.30
N VAL A 298 -0.29 6.31 12.94
CA VAL A 298 0.42 5.80 14.11
C VAL A 298 1.83 5.33 13.73
N GLU A 299 1.96 4.58 12.63
CA GLU A 299 3.25 4.14 12.07
C GLU A 299 4.19 5.32 11.77
N HIS A 300 3.62 6.51 11.52
CA HIS A 300 4.36 7.73 11.21
C HIS A 300 4.43 8.75 12.38
N ASN A 301 4.30 8.28 13.62
CA ASN A 301 4.48 9.05 14.86
C ASN A 301 3.40 10.12 15.14
N TYR A 302 2.18 9.95 14.64
CA TYR A 302 1.04 10.85 14.93
C TYR A 302 0.09 10.32 16.01
N LEU A 303 0.54 9.37 16.84
CA LEU A 303 -0.23 8.70 17.89
C LEU A 303 -1.06 9.68 18.75
N ASN A 304 -0.42 10.70 19.31
CA ASN A 304 -1.10 11.66 20.19
C ASN A 304 -2.24 12.42 19.47
N ILE A 305 -2.02 12.78 18.20
CA ILE A 305 -3.02 13.51 17.41
C ILE A 305 -4.21 12.59 17.10
N VAL A 306 -3.94 11.32 16.78
CA VAL A 306 -4.97 10.31 16.54
C VAL A 306 -5.79 10.05 17.80
N ILE A 307 -5.17 9.92 18.97
CA ILE A 307 -5.87 9.73 20.25
C ILE A 307 -6.81 10.91 20.57
N ILE A 308 -6.33 12.15 20.40
CA ILE A 308 -7.13 13.35 20.61
C ILE A 308 -8.35 13.37 19.69
N GLU A 309 -8.19 12.99 18.42
CA GLU A 309 -9.28 12.97 17.46
C GLU A 309 -10.27 11.81 17.73
N LEU A 310 -9.78 10.62 18.10
CA LEU A 310 -10.60 9.49 18.52
C LEU A 310 -11.48 9.86 19.72
N GLU A 311 -10.93 10.56 20.71
CA GLU A 311 -11.67 10.96 21.90
C GLU A 311 -12.87 11.86 21.55
N LYS A 312 -12.66 12.83 20.64
CA LYS A 312 -13.73 13.71 20.15
C LYS A 312 -14.80 12.92 19.40
N ARG A 313 -14.38 12.06 18.47
CA ARG A 313 -15.29 11.29 17.61
C ARG A 313 -16.11 10.29 18.39
N ARG A 314 -15.51 9.61 19.37
CA ARG A 314 -16.22 8.71 20.28
C ARG A 314 -17.41 9.39 20.96
N LYS A 315 -17.22 10.61 21.47
CA LYS A 315 -18.26 11.38 22.17
C LYS A 315 -19.46 11.73 21.26
N ALA A 316 -19.23 11.80 19.94
CA ALA A 316 -20.25 12.17 18.96
C ALA A 316 -20.75 10.97 18.11
N ALA A 317 -20.18 9.78 18.28
CA ALA A 317 -20.46 8.63 17.44
C ALA A 317 -21.77 7.91 17.83
N ASN A 318 -22.49 7.41 16.82
CA ASN A 318 -23.58 6.46 17.05
C ASN A 318 -23.05 5.16 17.69
N PRO A 319 -23.91 4.31 18.31
CA PRO A 319 -23.46 3.12 19.05
C PRO A 319 -22.53 2.21 18.25
N LYS A 320 -22.86 1.90 16.99
CA LYS A 320 -22.05 1.03 16.13
C LYS A 320 -20.65 1.60 15.85
N THR A 321 -20.57 2.88 15.51
CA THR A 321 -19.29 3.55 15.22
C THR A 321 -18.48 3.77 16.50
N SER A 322 -19.16 4.01 17.62
CA SER A 322 -18.55 4.22 18.93
C SER A 322 -17.75 3.00 19.38
N VAL A 323 -18.25 1.77 19.15
CA VAL A 323 -17.51 0.53 19.47
C VAL A 323 -16.18 0.46 18.72
N ILE A 324 -16.15 0.81 17.42
CA ILE A 324 -14.92 0.82 16.63
C ILE A 324 -13.94 1.87 17.18
N PHE A 325 -14.41 3.09 17.48
CA PHE A 325 -13.56 4.13 18.04
C PHE A 325 -13.07 3.81 19.46
N ASP A 326 -13.90 3.16 20.28
CA ASP A 326 -13.51 2.65 21.59
C ASP A 326 -12.38 1.63 21.47
N PHE A 327 -12.50 0.69 20.54
CA PHE A 327 -11.45 -0.29 20.26
C PHE A 327 -10.12 0.38 19.92
N TYR A 328 -10.09 1.26 18.91
CA TYR A 328 -8.86 1.94 18.53
C TYR A 328 -8.32 2.82 19.66
N TYR A 329 -9.17 3.54 20.38
CA TYR A 329 -8.75 4.38 21.50
C TYR A 329 -8.07 3.55 22.60
N ILE A 330 -8.70 2.46 23.02
CA ILE A 330 -8.18 1.57 24.06
C ILE A 330 -6.87 0.91 23.60
N ALA A 331 -6.82 0.40 22.37
CA ALA A 331 -5.62 -0.18 21.78
C ALA A 331 -4.44 0.79 21.75
N LEU A 332 -4.66 2.02 21.27
CA LEU A 332 -3.62 3.04 21.18
C LEU A 332 -3.19 3.57 22.56
N CYS A 333 -4.12 3.73 23.51
CA CYS A 333 -3.78 4.09 24.89
C CYS A 333 -2.95 2.99 25.57
N HIS A 334 -3.26 1.71 25.33
CA HIS A 334 -2.48 0.59 25.80
C HIS A 334 -1.08 0.56 25.17
N PHE A 335 -0.99 0.76 23.85
CA PHE A 335 0.29 0.87 23.14
C PHE A 335 1.17 2.00 23.69
N GLN A 336 0.57 3.12 24.13
CA GLN A 336 1.28 4.22 24.78
C GLN A 336 1.68 3.93 26.25
N GLY A 337 1.27 2.80 26.82
CA GLY A 337 1.45 2.48 28.25
C GLY A 337 0.55 3.31 29.18
N SER A 338 -0.40 4.07 28.64
CA SER A 338 -1.32 4.91 29.42
C SER A 338 -2.51 4.14 29.99
N LEU A 339 -2.70 2.89 29.56
CA LEU A 339 -3.78 2.01 30.03
C LEU A 339 -3.22 0.64 30.43
N THR A 340 -3.43 0.27 31.69
CA THR A 340 -2.88 -0.96 32.30
C THR A 340 -3.90 -2.08 32.52
N GLN A 341 -5.19 -1.87 32.22
CA GLN A 341 -6.25 -2.84 32.53
C GLN A 341 -6.75 -3.58 31.27
N PRO A 342 -6.45 -4.90 31.14
CA PRO A 342 -6.91 -5.73 30.03
C PRO A 342 -8.44 -5.87 29.94
N SER A 343 -9.15 -5.79 31.07
CA SER A 343 -10.62 -5.94 31.13
C SER A 343 -11.39 -5.01 30.20
N ARG A 344 -10.81 -3.86 29.82
CA ARG A 344 -11.44 -2.94 28.87
C ARG A 344 -11.58 -3.50 27.46
N PHE A 345 -10.72 -4.45 27.06
CA PHE A 345 -10.89 -5.15 25.79
C PHE A 345 -12.05 -6.15 25.87
N GLU A 346 -12.21 -6.83 27.00
CA GLU A 346 -13.33 -7.74 27.25
C GLU A 346 -14.67 -7.00 27.17
N ASP A 347 -14.73 -5.80 27.76
CA ASP A 347 -15.91 -4.92 27.68
C ASP A 347 -16.27 -4.54 26.23
N ILE A 348 -15.26 -4.30 25.37
CA ILE A 348 -15.49 -4.02 23.96
C ILE A 348 -16.02 -5.25 23.25
N ILE A 349 -15.39 -6.42 23.45
CA ILE A 349 -15.79 -7.68 22.83
C ILE A 349 -17.27 -7.97 23.14
N ALA A 350 -17.65 -7.92 24.42
CA ALA A 350 -19.02 -8.13 24.88
C ALA A 350 -20.03 -7.16 24.23
N ARG A 351 -19.62 -5.90 24.00
CA ARG A 351 -20.47 -4.90 23.30
C ARG A 351 -20.62 -5.21 21.82
N THR A 352 -19.62 -5.78 21.17
CA THR A 352 -19.70 -6.21 19.76
C THR A 352 -20.71 -7.34 19.60
N ASP A 353 -20.66 -8.35 20.48
CA ASP A 353 -21.58 -9.50 20.45
C ASP A 353 -23.04 -9.04 20.62
N ALA A 354 -23.28 -8.15 21.59
CA ALA A 354 -24.60 -7.57 21.81
C ALA A 354 -25.09 -6.74 20.61
N LEU A 355 -24.19 -6.10 19.86
CA LEU A 355 -24.55 -5.33 18.68
C LEU A 355 -24.93 -6.25 17.50
N ASP A 356 -24.22 -7.36 17.34
CA ASP A 356 -24.51 -8.36 16.30
C ASP A 356 -25.85 -9.03 16.54
N ASP A 357 -26.19 -9.34 17.80
CA ASP A 357 -27.51 -9.86 18.16
C ASP A 357 -28.63 -8.87 17.85
N LEU A 358 -28.42 -7.57 18.13
CA LEU A 358 -29.40 -6.53 17.81
C LEU A 358 -29.59 -6.34 16.29
N VAL A 359 -28.50 -6.41 15.51
CA VAL A 359 -28.57 -6.37 14.04
C VAL A 359 -29.35 -7.56 13.50
N ARG A 360 -29.08 -8.77 14.02
CA ARG A 360 -29.82 -9.99 13.66
C ARG A 360 -31.31 -9.86 13.98
N GLU A 361 -31.67 -9.32 15.14
CA GLU A 361 -33.07 -9.13 15.54
C GLU A 361 -33.80 -8.13 14.62
N VAL A 362 -33.15 -7.01 14.25
CA VAL A 362 -33.72 -6.02 13.32
C VAL A 362 -33.90 -6.62 11.93
N ASP A 363 -32.95 -7.41 11.44
CA ASP A 363 -33.06 -8.09 10.14
C ASP A 363 -34.15 -9.16 10.14
N LEU A 364 -34.33 -9.89 11.24
CA LEU A 364 -35.45 -10.83 11.41
C LEU A 364 -36.81 -10.11 11.38
N LYS A 365 -36.92 -8.95 12.04
CA LYS A 365 -38.13 -8.13 12.01
C LYS A 365 -38.43 -7.54 10.63
N ARG A 366 -37.40 -7.19 9.85
CA ARG A 366 -37.54 -6.72 8.46
C ARG A 366 -37.91 -7.84 7.48
N LYS A 367 -37.39 -9.04 7.71
CA LYS A 367 -37.66 -10.23 6.88
C LYS A 367 -38.97 -10.93 7.22
N SER A 368 -39.58 -10.60 8.36
CA SER A 368 -40.92 -11.04 8.71
C SER A 368 -41.92 -10.18 7.92
N PRO A 369 -42.51 -10.70 6.82
CA PRO A 369 -43.55 -9.98 6.09
C PRO A 369 -44.77 -10.02 7.01
N GLY A 370 -45.01 -8.95 7.74
CA GLY A 370 -46.21 -8.86 8.56
C GLY A 370 -47.43 -9.01 7.67
N LEU A 371 -48.26 -10.01 7.98
CA LEU A 371 -49.72 -10.02 7.81
C LEU A 371 -50.26 -8.63 7.42
N LYS A 372 -50.29 -8.35 6.12
CA LYS A 372 -50.98 -7.19 5.54
C LYS A 372 -52.19 -7.57 4.70
N ASP A 373 -52.55 -8.86 4.68
CA ASP A 373 -53.79 -9.35 4.10
C ASP A 373 -54.58 -10.05 5.20
N ILE A 374 -55.53 -9.33 5.80
CA ILE A 374 -56.87 -9.73 6.26
C ILE A 374 -57.37 -8.55 7.11
N ALA A 375 -57.92 -7.53 6.44
CA ALA A 375 -59.02 -6.67 6.88
C ALA A 375 -59.02 -5.41 6.02
N GLY A 376 -60.07 -5.21 5.23
CA GLY A 376 -60.35 -3.94 4.58
C GLY A 376 -60.68 -4.00 3.09
N ALA A 377 -61.41 -5.02 2.65
CA ALA A 377 -62.32 -4.80 1.54
C ALA A 377 -63.44 -3.87 2.04
N ASP A 378 -63.37 -2.60 1.67
CA ASP A 378 -64.59 -1.89 1.28
C ASP A 378 -64.25 -0.82 0.24
N LYS A 379 -64.73 -1.10 -0.96
CA LYS A 379 -64.70 -0.22 -2.11
C LYS A 379 -65.72 0.89 -1.86
N ASN A 380 -65.31 2.13 -2.05
CA ASN A 380 -66.21 3.14 -2.60
C ASN A 380 -65.42 4.00 -3.60
N GLU A 381 -65.60 3.63 -4.86
CA GLU A 381 -65.49 4.52 -6.01
C GLU A 381 -66.57 5.61 -5.86
N ASN A 382 -66.19 6.89 -5.94
CA ASN A 382 -66.75 7.86 -6.89
C ASN A 382 -66.39 9.32 -6.54
N GLU A 383 -66.27 10.10 -7.63
CA GLU A 383 -66.34 11.58 -7.74
C GLU A 383 -65.05 12.43 -7.88
N TRP A 384 -64.65 12.58 -9.16
CA TRP A 384 -64.37 13.81 -9.93
C TRP A 384 -63.67 15.04 -9.27
N ILE A 385 -62.43 15.32 -9.69
CA ILE A 385 -61.87 16.49 -10.42
C ILE A 385 -60.36 16.56 -10.21
#